data_AF-A0A7Y6YKB2-F1
#
_entry.id   AF-A0A7Y6YKB2-F1
#
_cell.length_a   1.000
_cell.length_b   1.000
_cell.length_c   1.000
_cell.angle_alpha   90.00
_cell.angle_beta   90.00
_cell.angle_gamma   90.00
#
_symmetry.space_group_name_H-M   'P 1'
#
loop_
_entity.id
_entity.type
_entity.pdbx_description
1 polymer ?
#
loop_
_entity_poly.entity_id
_entity_poly.type
_entity_poly.pdbx_seq_one_letter_code
_entity_poly.pdbx_strand_id
1 'polypeptide(L)'
;RRCFFHYIRFPDAETMKKIVEVHHPGIKEALLTAALTQFYEIRETQGLKKKPSTSEVIDWLKLLLAEDLSPEDIARNGADALPKLHGALLKNEQDVHLFERLAFMARGRR
;
A
#
# COMPACT_ATOMS: atom_id res chain seq x y z
N ARG A 1 -27.66 8.34 -23.02
CA ARG A 1 -26.94 9.20 -22.07
C ARG A 1 -25.56 9.47 -22.62
N ARG A 2 -25.19 10.73 -22.89
CA ARG A 2 -23.81 11.11 -23.27
C ARG A 2 -23.12 11.58 -21.99
N CYS A 3 -22.26 10.76 -21.40
CA CYS A 3 -21.37 11.19 -20.32
C CYS A 3 -19.98 11.44 -20.90
N PHE A 4 -19.35 12.54 -20.49
CA PHE A 4 -17.92 12.74 -20.72
C PHE A 4 -17.15 12.02 -19.62
N PHE A 5 -16.16 11.23 -20.02
CA PHE A 5 -15.24 10.57 -19.11
C PHE A 5 -13.85 11.15 -19.33
N HIS A 6 -13.19 11.55 -18.25
CA HIS A 6 -11.80 11.96 -18.27
C HIS A 6 -10.98 10.97 -17.45
N TYR A 7 -9.99 10.36 -18.09
CA TYR A 7 -9.12 9.40 -17.44
C TYR A 7 -7.96 10.12 -16.74
N ILE A 8 -7.94 10.05 -15.42
CA ILE A 8 -6.80 10.53 -14.61
C ILE A 8 -5.90 9.34 -14.34
N ARG A 9 -4.62 9.47 -14.71
CA ARG A 9 -3.61 8.46 -14.40
C ARG A 9 -3.40 8.39 -12.90
N PHE A 10 -3.15 7.18 -12.40
CA PHE A 10 -2.73 7.02 -11.02
C PHE A 10 -1.37 7.72 -10.82
N PRO A 11 -1.17 8.47 -9.72
CA PRO A 11 0.05 9.23 -9.51
C PRO A 11 1.28 8.32 -9.41
N ASP A 12 2.38 8.79 -9.98
CA ASP A 12 3.72 8.25 -9.74
C ASP A 12 4.20 8.57 -8.30
N ALA A 13 5.33 7.99 -7.90
CA ALA A 13 5.85 8.14 -6.54
C ALA A 13 6.15 9.61 -6.16
N GLU A 14 6.66 10.42 -7.09
CA GLU A 14 6.97 11.83 -6.83
C GLU A 14 5.70 12.65 -6.65
N THR A 15 4.69 12.41 -7.49
CA THR A 15 3.37 13.01 -7.34
C THR A 15 2.69 12.54 -6.05
N MET A 16 2.84 11.27 -5.69
CA MET A 16 2.27 10.72 -4.45
C MET A 16 2.91 11.35 -3.21
N LYS A 17 4.23 11.56 -3.19
CA LYS A 17 4.91 12.28 -2.09
C LYS A 17 4.31 13.67 -1.87
N LYS A 18 4.07 14.43 -2.96
CA LYS A 18 3.43 15.75 -2.88
C LYS A 18 2.01 15.68 -2.32
N ILE A 19 1.24 14.67 -2.70
CA ILE A 19 -0.09 14.45 -2.14
C ILE A 19 0.01 14.17 -0.64
N VAL A 20 0.90 13.25 -0.25
CA VAL A 20 1.08 12.88 1.15
C VAL A 20 1.51 14.06 2.01
N GLU A 21 2.41 14.93 1.51
CA GLU A 21 2.88 16.11 2.26
C GLU A 21 1.73 17.05 2.66
N VAL A 22 0.69 17.16 1.83
CA VAL A 22 -0.51 17.96 2.14
C VAL A 22 -1.34 17.33 3.28
N HIS A 23 -1.33 16.01 3.39
CA HIS A 23 -2.11 15.27 4.39
C HIS A 23 -1.34 15.03 5.71
N HIS A 24 -0.03 14.83 5.62
CA HIS A 24 0.87 14.45 6.71
C HIS A 24 2.16 15.28 6.65
N PRO A 25 2.09 16.58 7.00
CA PRO A 25 3.24 17.48 6.90
C PRO A 25 4.37 17.03 7.84
N GLY A 26 5.61 17.00 7.35
CA GLY A 26 6.78 16.64 8.14
C GLY A 26 6.94 15.12 8.41
N ILE A 27 6.29 14.27 7.62
CA ILE A 27 6.53 12.82 7.68
C ILE A 27 8.01 12.50 7.40
N LYS A 28 8.58 11.56 8.16
CA LYS A 28 9.97 11.12 7.97
C LYS A 28 10.14 10.51 6.58
N GLU A 29 11.08 11.02 5.79
CA GLU A 29 11.29 10.59 4.40
C GLU A 29 11.59 9.09 4.26
N ALA A 30 12.35 8.52 5.20
CA ALA A 30 12.64 7.09 5.24
C ALA A 30 11.36 6.25 5.42
N LEU A 31 10.44 6.70 6.28
CA LEU A 31 9.16 6.03 6.53
C LEU A 31 8.27 6.10 5.29
N LEU A 32 8.16 7.31 4.71
CA LEU A 32 7.39 7.54 3.50
C LEU A 32 7.90 6.69 2.34
N THR A 33 9.21 6.63 2.15
CA THR A 33 9.83 5.84 1.08
C THR A 33 9.56 4.34 1.25
N ALA A 34 9.72 3.81 2.48
CA ALA A 34 9.43 2.40 2.77
C ALA A 34 7.95 2.07 2.52
N ALA A 35 7.04 2.93 3.01
CA ALA A 35 5.60 2.77 2.83
C ALA A 35 5.19 2.83 1.36
N LEU A 36 5.65 3.83 0.60
CA LEU A 36 5.31 3.94 -0.82
C LEU A 36 5.85 2.77 -1.64
N THR A 37 7.07 2.30 -1.35
CA THR A 37 7.64 1.12 -2.00
C THR A 37 6.72 -0.09 -1.83
N GLN A 38 6.32 -0.39 -0.59
CA GLN A 38 5.43 -1.50 -0.30
C GLN A 38 4.03 -1.31 -0.92
N PHE A 39 3.51 -0.08 -0.89
CA PHE A 39 2.22 0.25 -1.51
C PHE A 39 2.20 -0.05 -3.02
N TYR A 40 3.24 0.36 -3.75
CA TYR A 40 3.32 0.10 -5.18
C TYR A 40 3.55 -1.39 -5.48
N GLU A 41 4.35 -2.11 -4.68
CA GLU A 41 4.49 -3.57 -4.81
C GLU A 41 3.14 -4.29 -4.70
N ILE A 42 2.31 -3.91 -3.71
CA ILE A 42 0.96 -4.47 -3.56
C ILE A 42 0.15 -4.14 -4.80
N ARG A 43 0.14 -2.87 -5.23
CA ARG A 43 -0.67 -2.42 -6.35
C ARG A 43 -0.32 -3.08 -7.69
N GLU A 44 0.93 -3.49 -7.86
CA GLU A 44 1.43 -4.23 -9.02
C GLU A 44 1.28 -5.76 -8.89
N THR A 45 0.80 -6.26 -7.76
CA THR A 45 0.48 -7.68 -7.57
C THR A 45 -0.64 -8.11 -8.53
N GLN A 46 -0.37 -9.13 -9.33
CA GLN A 46 -1.33 -9.67 -10.29
C GLN A 46 -2.49 -10.38 -9.57
N GLY A 47 -3.69 -10.26 -10.13
CA GLY A 47 -4.89 -10.90 -9.58
C GLY A 47 -5.64 -10.08 -8.53
N LEU A 48 -5.15 -8.90 -8.17
CA LEU A 48 -5.90 -7.95 -7.33
C LEU A 48 -7.18 -7.52 -8.05
N LYS A 49 -8.31 -7.73 -7.37
CA LYS A 49 -9.62 -7.31 -7.87
C LYS A 49 -9.81 -5.80 -7.74
N LYS A 50 -9.38 -5.23 -6.62
CA LYS A 50 -9.37 -3.78 -6.41
C LYS A 50 -7.95 -3.32 -6.09
N LYS A 51 -7.37 -2.54 -6.99
CA LYS A 51 -6.09 -1.88 -6.73
C LYS A 51 -6.29 -0.82 -5.65
N PRO A 52 -5.44 -0.77 -4.61
CA PRO A 52 -5.45 0.30 -3.62
C PRO A 52 -5.34 1.68 -4.29
N SER A 53 -6.11 2.65 -3.81
CA SER A 53 -6.15 4.03 -4.29
C SER A 53 -5.33 4.97 -3.40
N THR A 54 -5.26 6.24 -3.81
CA THR A 54 -4.62 7.32 -3.06
C THR A 54 -5.23 7.49 -1.66
N SER A 55 -6.55 7.34 -1.51
CA SER A 55 -7.19 7.43 -0.19
C SER A 55 -6.74 6.31 0.74
N GLU A 56 -6.65 5.08 0.23
CA GLU A 56 -6.23 3.93 1.04
C GLU A 56 -4.76 4.06 1.52
N VAL A 57 -3.85 4.62 0.71
CA VAL A 57 -2.46 4.86 1.17
C VAL A 57 -2.37 5.96 2.22
N ILE A 58 -3.16 7.03 2.09
CA ILE A 58 -3.19 8.13 3.07
C ILE A 58 -3.73 7.63 4.42
N ASP A 59 -4.79 6.82 4.39
CA ASP A 59 -5.36 6.20 5.59
C ASP A 59 -4.36 5.23 6.24
N TRP A 60 -3.65 4.44 5.43
CA TRP A 60 -2.64 3.53 5.94
C TRP A 60 -1.47 4.28 6.59
N LEU A 61 -0.95 5.34 5.96
CA LEU A 61 0.08 6.20 6.55
C LEU A 61 -0.37 6.82 7.88
N LYS A 62 -1.63 7.23 7.98
CA LYS A 62 -2.20 7.75 9.24
C LYS A 62 -2.12 6.71 10.36
N LEU A 63 -2.42 5.44 10.07
CA LEU A 63 -2.33 4.37 11.05
C LEU A 63 -0.89 4.06 11.41
N LEU A 64 0.02 4.03 10.43
CA LEU A 64 1.45 3.80 10.68
C LEU A 64 2.03 4.86 11.64
N LEU A 65 1.65 6.12 11.45
CA LEU A 65 2.05 7.23 12.33
C LEU A 65 1.42 7.14 13.72
N ALA A 66 0.16 6.68 13.82
CA ALA A 66 -0.52 6.52 15.10
C ALA A 66 0.11 5.41 15.97
N GLU A 67 0.63 4.36 15.34
CA GLU A 67 1.30 3.23 16.00
C GLU A 67 2.82 3.44 16.20
N ASP A 68 3.34 4.63 15.85
CA ASP A 68 4.78 4.99 15.91
C ASP A 68 5.71 3.96 15.24
N LEU A 69 5.28 3.41 14.10
CA LEU A 69 6.03 2.36 13.40
C LEU A 69 7.27 2.94 12.71
N SER A 70 8.39 2.20 12.80
CA SER A 70 9.62 2.54 12.11
C SER A 70 9.62 2.06 10.65
N PRO A 71 10.50 2.58 9.76
CA PRO A 71 10.64 2.05 8.41
C PRO A 71 10.98 0.55 8.38
N GLU A 72 11.70 0.07 9.39
CA GLU A 72 12.10 -1.34 9.55
C GLU A 72 10.89 -2.23 9.89
N ASP A 73 9.90 -1.70 10.61
CA ASP A 73 8.65 -2.38 10.91
C ASP A 73 7.76 -2.59 9.68
N ILE A 74 7.91 -1.72 8.67
CA ILE A 74 7.15 -1.73 7.43
C ILE A 74 7.83 -2.64 6.38
N ALA A 75 9.16 -2.67 6.39
CA ALA A 75 9.95 -3.48 5.47
C ALA A 75 9.55 -4.96 5.56
N ARG A 76 9.14 -5.55 4.43
CA ARG A 76 8.74 -6.98 4.39
C ARG A 76 9.94 -7.87 4.70
N ASN A 77 9.87 -8.58 5.82
CA ASN A 77 10.60 -9.83 5.96
C ASN A 77 9.86 -10.88 5.11
N GLY A 78 10.54 -11.52 4.16
CA GLY A 78 9.92 -12.36 3.11
C GLY A 78 9.05 -13.55 3.56
N ALA A 79 8.85 -13.75 4.87
CA ALA A 79 7.90 -14.70 5.45
C ALA A 79 6.47 -14.13 5.62
N ASP A 80 6.34 -12.80 5.71
CA ASP A 80 5.07 -12.08 5.82
C ASP A 80 4.65 -11.56 4.45
N ALA A 81 3.53 -12.08 3.93
CA ALA A 81 2.99 -11.60 2.66
C ALA A 81 2.15 -10.33 2.80
N LEU A 82 1.64 -10.06 4.01
CA LEU A 82 0.76 -8.93 4.26
C LEU A 82 1.51 -7.86 5.07
N PRO A 83 1.48 -6.59 4.64
CA PRO A 83 1.96 -5.47 5.46
C PRO A 83 1.27 -5.41 6.82
N LYS A 84 1.95 -4.80 7.80
CA LYS A 84 1.29 -4.34 9.02
C LYS A 84 0.13 -3.40 8.63
N LEU A 85 -1.03 -3.57 9.28
CA LEU A 85 -2.21 -2.73 9.06
C LEU A 85 -2.77 -2.78 7.61
N HIS A 86 -2.56 -3.89 6.90
CA HIS A 86 -3.00 -4.08 5.51
C HIS A 86 -4.51 -3.88 5.27
N GLY A 87 -5.37 -3.96 6.30
CA GLY A 87 -6.81 -3.65 6.18
C GLY A 87 -7.11 -2.20 5.77
N ALA A 88 -6.14 -1.29 5.92
CA ALA A 88 -6.24 0.04 5.35
C ALA A 88 -6.05 0.04 3.82
N LEU A 89 -5.18 -0.84 3.31
CA LEU A 89 -4.84 -0.96 1.89
C LEU A 89 -5.80 -1.88 1.11
N LEU A 90 -6.13 -3.03 1.69
CA LEU A 90 -6.96 -4.07 1.08
C LEU A 90 -8.37 -4.00 1.65
N LYS A 91 -9.32 -3.53 0.83
CA LYS A 91 -10.74 -3.39 1.21
C LYS A 91 -11.61 -4.60 0.84
N ASN A 92 -11.01 -5.66 0.29
CA ASN A 92 -11.71 -6.84 -0.16
C ASN A 92 -11.05 -8.09 0.43
N GLU A 93 -11.87 -8.93 1.05
CA GLU A 93 -11.43 -10.17 1.68
C GLU A 93 -10.75 -11.11 0.67
N GLN A 94 -11.20 -11.15 -0.58
CA GLN A 94 -10.60 -11.98 -1.62
C GLN A 94 -9.15 -11.59 -1.93
N ASP A 95 -8.85 -10.29 -1.83
CA ASP A 95 -7.50 -9.78 -2.06
C ASP A 95 -6.60 -10.16 -0.86
N VAL A 96 -7.13 -10.18 0.36
CA VAL A 96 -6.42 -10.69 1.54
C VAL A 96 -6.08 -12.19 1.38
N HIS A 97 -7.07 -13.01 1.01
CA HIS A 97 -6.89 -14.44 0.74
C HIS A 97 -5.88 -14.73 -0.40
N LEU A 98 -5.78 -13.83 -1.39
CA LEU A 98 -4.75 -13.93 -2.43
C LEU A 98 -3.35 -13.80 -1.84
N PHE A 99 -3.12 -12.77 -1.02
CA PHE A 99 -1.82 -12.55 -0.38
C PHE A 99 -1.47 -13.68 0.59
N GLU A 100 -2.42 -14.21 1.36
CA GLU A 100 -2.18 -15.36 2.25
C GLU A 100 -1.72 -16.61 1.49
N ARG A 101 -2.36 -16.90 0.35
CA ARG A 101 -1.95 -18.01 -0.53
C ARG A 101 -0.55 -17.79 -1.12
N LEU A 102 -0.25 -16.57 -1.55
CA LEU A 102 1.10 -16.21 -2.03
C LEU A 102 2.15 -16.37 -0.93
N ALA A 103 1.84 -15.99 0.31
CA ALA A 103 2.68 -16.22 1.50
C ALA A 103 2.98 -17.70 1.70
N PHE A 104 1.93 -18.51 1.68
CA PHE A 104 2.03 -19.94 1.91
C PHE A 104 2.93 -20.62 0.88
N MET A 105 2.75 -20.29 -0.41
CA MET A 105 3.60 -20.82 -1.48
C MET A 105 5.06 -20.37 -1.37
N ALA A 106 5.32 -19.14 -0.94
CA ALA A 106 6.68 -18.64 -0.74
C ALA A 106 7.39 -19.32 0.43
N ARG A 107 6.66 -19.65 1.51
CA ARG A 107 7.20 -20.37 2.68
C ARG A 107 7.54 -21.82 2.37
N GLY A 108 6.76 -22.50 1.53
CA GLY A 108 7.02 -23.90 1.13
C GLY A 108 8.16 -24.11 0.13
N ARG A 109 8.76 -23.03 -0.38
CA ARG A 109 9.91 -23.07 -1.30
C ARG A 109 11.27 -22.85 -0.61
N ARG A 110 11.29 -22.74 0.72
CA ARG A 110 12.50 -22.63 1.54
C ARG A 110 12.85 -23.96 2.20
#